data_AF-A0A845LMJ6-F1
#
_entry.id   AF-A0A845LMJ6-F1
#
_cell.length_a   1.000
_cell.length_b   1.000
_cell.length_c   1.000
_cell.angle_alpha   90.00
_cell.angle_beta   90.00
_cell.angle_gamma   90.00
#
_symmetry.space_group_name_H-M   'P 1'
#
loop_
_entity.id
_entity.type
_entity.pdbx_description
1 polymer ?
#
loop_
_entity_poly.entity_id
_entity_poly.type
_entity_poly.pdbx_seq_one_letter_code
_entity_poly.pdbx_strand_id
1 'polypeptide(L)'
;MKRIKDRIVSEKITIHFYSISGRPRSLQVNQLAGFLALSLLISLLLASSLLYVQASSRYFAIRDSNRALLQKCEKLEARNKTLEAQLDSLSTELSSAQSELEKVIEYKNQLEKSQFIKNINR
;
A
#
# COMPACT_ATOMS: atom_id res chain seq x y z
N MET A 1 10.80 -49.01 0.43
CA MET A 1 11.01 -48.00 1.50
C MET A 1 10.28 -48.31 2.82
N LYS A 2 9.03 -48.81 2.86
CA LYS A 2 8.35 -49.17 4.13
C LYS A 2 9.14 -50.15 5.02
N ARG A 3 9.65 -51.25 4.44
CA ARG A 3 10.36 -52.30 5.19
C ARG A 3 11.67 -51.88 5.89
N ILE A 4 12.36 -50.85 5.40
CA ILE A 4 13.63 -50.38 6.01
C ILE A 4 13.33 -49.49 7.22
N LYS A 5 12.31 -48.63 7.11
CA LYS A 5 11.85 -47.78 8.20
C LYS A 5 11.36 -48.63 9.38
N ASP A 6 10.63 -49.71 9.09
CA ASP A 6 10.11 -50.63 10.11
C ASP A 6 11.23 -51.46 10.78
N ARG A 7 12.33 -51.76 10.07
CA ARG A 7 13.50 -52.48 10.63
C ARG A 7 14.36 -51.62 11.55
N ILE A 8 14.59 -50.36 11.17
CA ILE A 8 15.39 -49.41 11.99
C ILE A 8 14.64 -49.02 13.26
N VAL A 9 13.30 -49.00 13.23
CA VAL A 9 12.45 -48.70 14.39
C VAL A 9 12.29 -49.93 15.31
N SER A 10 12.36 -51.16 14.77
CA SER A 10 12.18 -52.40 15.54
C SER A 10 13.45 -52.99 16.15
N GLU A 11 14.62 -52.78 15.53
CA GLU A 11 15.90 -53.21 16.09
C GLU A 11 16.45 -52.15 17.06
N LYS A 12 16.65 -52.53 18.32
CA LYS A 12 17.28 -51.68 19.35
C LYS A 12 18.79 -51.54 19.09
N ILE A 13 19.16 -50.85 18.02
CA ILE A 13 20.55 -50.56 17.68
C ILE A 13 21.10 -49.62 18.77
N THR A 14 22.07 -50.14 19.53
CA THR A 14 22.71 -49.44 20.63
C THR A 14 24.19 -49.25 20.29
N ILE A 15 24.62 -48.00 20.27
CA ILE A 15 26.02 -47.64 20.01
C ILE A 15 26.71 -47.48 21.37
N HIS A 16 27.74 -48.28 21.62
CA HIS A 16 28.57 -48.20 22.81
C HIS A 16 29.83 -47.38 22.53
N PHE A 17 30.15 -46.45 23.42
CA PHE A 17 31.34 -45.61 23.30
C PHE A 17 31.81 -45.18 24.69
N TYR A 18 33.06 -44.74 24.80
CA TYR A 18 33.59 -44.17 26.04
C TYR A 18 33.42 -42.64 26.03
N SER A 19 32.98 -42.07 27.14
CA SER A 19 32.98 -40.61 27.32
C SER A 19 34.42 -40.09 27.35
N ILE A 20 34.56 -38.77 27.21
CA ILE A 20 35.85 -38.07 27.37
C ILE A 20 36.49 -38.37 28.74
N SER A 21 35.67 -38.67 29.76
CA SER A 21 36.09 -39.11 31.09
C SER A 21 36.35 -40.61 31.24
N GLY A 22 36.42 -41.37 30.14
CA GLY A 22 36.69 -42.81 30.12
C GLY A 22 35.54 -43.69 30.63
N ARG A 23 34.33 -43.16 30.82
CA ARG A 23 33.18 -43.94 31.31
C ARG A 23 32.42 -44.56 30.15
N PRO A 24 32.05 -45.85 30.22
CA PRO A 24 31.25 -46.47 29.17
C PRO A 24 29.86 -45.82 29.12
N ARG A 25 29.43 -45.45 27.91
CA ARG A 25 28.11 -44.94 27.61
C ARG A 25 27.50 -45.70 26.45
N SER A 26 26.18 -45.70 26.41
CA SER A 26 25.39 -46.29 25.34
C SER A 26 24.35 -45.29 24.86
N LEU A 27 24.23 -45.13 23.55
CA LEU A 27 23.19 -44.31 22.93
C LEU A 27 22.33 -45.19 22.03
N GLN A 28 21.01 -45.08 22.18
CA GLN A 28 20.09 -45.76 21.28
C GLN A 28 19.84 -44.89 20.05
N VAL A 29 19.81 -45.50 18.86
CA VAL A 29 19.53 -44.79 17.60
C VAL A 29 18.20 -44.04 17.65
N ASN A 30 17.20 -44.59 18.35
CA ASN A 30 15.90 -43.93 18.56
C ASN A 30 15.99 -42.62 19.36
N GLN A 31 16.94 -42.52 20.31
CA GLN A 31 17.19 -41.28 21.05
C GLN A 31 17.81 -40.21 20.15
N LEU A 32 18.71 -40.60 19.25
CA LEU A 32 19.32 -39.70 18.27
C LEU A 32 18.28 -39.23 17.23
N ALA A 33 17.44 -40.14 16.73
CA ALA A 33 16.33 -39.80 15.85
C ALA A 33 15.32 -38.86 16.54
N GLY A 34 15.02 -39.09 17.82
CA GLY A 34 14.17 -38.21 18.62
C GLY A 34 14.77 -36.81 18.79
N PHE A 35 16.06 -36.71 19.10
CA PHE A 35 16.77 -35.44 19.20
C PHE A 35 16.77 -34.67 17.86
N LEU A 36 17.04 -35.36 16.75
CA LEU A 36 17.00 -34.76 15.41
C LEU A 36 15.59 -34.25 15.07
N ALA A 37 14.55 -35.04 15.33
CA ALA A 37 13.16 -34.62 15.11
C ALA A 37 12.81 -33.38 15.93
N LEU A 38 13.22 -33.32 17.19
CA LEU A 38 13.00 -32.17 18.06
C LEU A 38 13.74 -30.93 17.57
N SER A 39 15.00 -31.10 17.15
CA SER A 39 15.81 -30.00 16.59
C SER A 39 15.22 -29.43 15.30
N LEU A 40 14.69 -30.29 14.42
CA LEU A 40 13.99 -29.89 13.21
C LEU A 40 12.73 -29.10 13.55
N LEU A 41 11.95 -29.56 14.53
CA LEU A 41 10.72 -28.89 14.95
C LEU A 41 11.02 -27.49 15.52
N ILE A 42 12.07 -27.36 16.34
CA ILE A 42 12.54 -26.06 16.85
C ILE A 42 12.98 -25.14 15.69
N SER A 43 13.74 -25.67 14.73
CA SER A 43 14.18 -24.89 13.58
C SER A 43 13.02 -24.40 12.71
N LEU A 44 11.98 -25.23 12.55
CA LEU A 44 10.76 -24.89 11.82
C LEU A 44 9.97 -23.78 12.53
N LEU A 45 9.85 -23.86 13.85
CA LEU A 45 9.22 -22.83 14.68
C LEU A 45 9.98 -21.49 14.61
N LEU A 46 11.31 -21.54 14.64
CA LEU A 46 12.13 -20.34 14.49
C LEU A 46 11.95 -19.73 13.08
N ALA A 47 12.00 -20.55 12.04
CA ALA A 47 11.78 -20.08 10.67
C ALA A 47 10.38 -19.47 10.48
N SER A 48 9.33 -20.08 11.02
CA SER A 48 7.97 -19.54 10.92
C SER A 48 7.81 -18.24 11.71
N SER A 49 8.44 -18.12 12.89
CA SER A 49 8.43 -16.88 13.67
C SER A 49 9.13 -15.73 12.93
N LEU A 50 10.28 -15.97 12.31
CA LEU A 50 11.01 -14.97 11.52
C LEU A 50 10.19 -14.54 10.30
N LEU A 51 9.58 -15.49 9.59
CA LEU A 51 8.68 -15.19 8.48
C LEU A 51 7.48 -14.36 8.92
N TYR A 52 6.88 -14.68 10.07
CA TYR A 52 5.77 -13.92 10.63
C TYR A 52 6.16 -12.47 10.93
N VAL A 53 7.29 -12.26 11.60
CA VAL A 53 7.79 -10.91 11.92
C VAL A 53 8.07 -10.11 10.65
N GLN A 54 8.72 -10.72 9.65
CA GLN A 54 9.03 -10.06 8.40
C GLN A 54 7.77 -9.72 7.59
N ALA A 55 6.82 -10.66 7.49
CA ALA A 55 5.56 -10.44 6.80
C ALA A 55 4.70 -9.36 7.50
N SER A 56 4.66 -9.40 8.83
CA SER A 56 3.95 -8.40 9.65
C SER A 56 4.54 -7.00 9.47
N SER A 57 5.87 -6.86 9.51
CA SER A 57 6.55 -5.58 9.27
C SER A 57 6.24 -5.03 7.87
N ARG A 58 6.30 -5.87 6.83
CA ARG A 58 5.94 -5.46 5.46
C ARG A 58 4.47 -5.06 5.35
N TYR A 59 3.58 -5.82 5.99
CA TYR A 59 2.16 -5.51 6.02
C TYR A 59 1.89 -4.14 6.65
N PHE A 60 2.49 -3.83 7.80
CA PHE A 60 2.33 -2.54 8.44
C PHE A 60 2.90 -1.39 7.60
N ALA A 61 4.07 -1.56 6.99
CA ALA A 61 4.64 -0.56 6.10
C ALA A 61 3.73 -0.27 4.88
N ILE A 62 3.17 -1.30 4.26
CA ILE A 62 2.22 -1.15 3.14
C ILE A 62 0.92 -0.49 3.62
N ARG A 63 0.40 -0.91 4.78
CA ARG A 63 -0.82 -0.34 5.37
C ARG A 63 -0.67 1.16 5.62
N ASP A 64 0.46 1.58 6.20
CA ASP A 64 0.73 2.98 6.48
C ASP A 64 0.92 3.79 5.21
N SER A 65 1.63 3.23 4.20
CA SER A 65 1.75 3.83 2.87
C SER A 65 0.39 4.02 2.20
N ASN A 66 -0.47 3.00 2.21
CA ASN A 66 -1.82 3.08 1.66
C ASN A 66 -2.68 4.12 2.37
N ARG A 67 -2.57 4.22 3.70
CA ARG A 67 -3.27 5.25 4.47
C ARG A 67 -2.80 6.66 4.08
N ALA A 68 -1.50 6.86 3.93
CA ALA A 68 -0.95 8.14 3.48
C ALA A 68 -1.37 8.48 2.05
N LEU A 69 -1.43 7.50 1.15
CA LEU A 69 -1.93 7.67 -0.21
C LEU A 69 -3.41 8.04 -0.23
N LEU A 70 -4.25 7.36 0.55
CA LEU A 70 -5.67 7.70 0.67
C LEU A 70 -5.87 9.14 1.14
N GLN A 71 -5.14 9.58 2.16
CA GLN A 71 -5.19 10.97 2.62
C GLN A 71 -4.75 11.97 1.56
N LYS A 72 -3.77 11.62 0.72
CA LYS A 72 -3.36 12.46 -0.42
C LYS A 72 -4.46 12.51 -1.48
N CYS A 73 -5.09 11.39 -1.79
CA CYS A 73 -6.21 11.33 -2.73
C CYS A 73 -7.39 12.18 -2.25
N GLU A 74 -7.79 12.06 -0.98
CA GLU A 74 -8.86 12.88 -0.40
C GLU A 74 -8.54 14.39 -0.49
N LYS A 75 -7.30 14.79 -0.18
CA LYS A 75 -6.86 16.18 -0.34
C LYS A 75 -6.90 16.66 -1.79
N LEU A 76 -6.47 15.81 -2.73
CA LEU A 76 -6.53 16.12 -4.15
C LEU A 76 -7.97 16.23 -4.64
N GLU A 77 -8.86 15.35 -4.21
CA GLU A 77 -10.29 15.40 -4.54
C GLU A 77 -10.93 16.68 -4.01
N ALA A 78 -10.65 17.06 -2.76
CA ALA A 78 -11.14 18.32 -2.19
C ALA A 78 -10.62 19.54 -2.97
N ARG A 79 -9.33 19.52 -3.36
CA ARG A 79 -8.75 20.59 -4.18
C ARG A 79 -9.40 20.63 -5.57
N ASN A 80 -9.69 19.48 -6.17
CA ASN A 80 -10.31 19.42 -7.48
C ASN A 80 -11.73 20.01 -7.44
N LYS A 81 -12.54 19.63 -6.45
CA LYS A 81 -13.86 20.24 -6.22
C LYS A 81 -13.80 21.76 -6.02
N THR A 82 -12.76 22.23 -5.33
CA THR A 82 -12.54 23.68 -5.13
C THR A 82 -12.20 24.38 -6.45
N LEU A 83 -11.33 23.76 -7.26
CA LEU A 83 -10.95 24.29 -8.58
C LEU A 83 -12.13 24.26 -9.57
N GLU A 84 -12.94 23.21 -9.56
CA GLU A 84 -14.17 23.12 -10.35
C GLU A 84 -15.13 24.26 -9.99
N ALA A 85 -15.38 24.49 -8.69
CA ALA A 85 -16.22 25.60 -8.24
C ALA A 85 -15.66 26.98 -8.64
N GLN A 86 -14.34 27.16 -8.58
CA GLN A 86 -13.69 28.39 -9.05
C GLN A 86 -13.84 28.58 -10.56
N LEU A 87 -13.74 27.49 -11.34
CA LEU A 87 -13.89 27.52 -12.78
C LEU A 87 -15.32 27.86 -13.17
N ASP A 88 -16.32 27.29 -12.48
CA ASP A 88 -17.72 27.64 -12.65
C ASP A 88 -17.98 29.12 -12.33
N SER A 89 -17.43 29.62 -11.22
CA SER A 89 -17.52 31.04 -10.84
C SER A 89 -16.94 31.95 -11.94
N LEU A 90 -15.71 31.68 -12.39
CA LEU A 90 -15.06 32.45 -13.45
C LEU A 90 -15.84 32.36 -14.77
N SER A 91 -16.43 31.22 -15.08
CA SER A 91 -17.28 31.06 -16.26
C SER A 91 -18.53 31.94 -16.17
N THR A 92 -19.17 32.03 -15.00
CA THR A 92 -20.33 32.93 -14.80
C THR A 92 -19.93 34.40 -14.87
N GLU A 93 -18.80 34.80 -14.28
CA GLU A 93 -18.28 36.17 -14.36
C GLU A 93 -17.97 36.57 -15.79
N LEU A 94 -17.33 35.67 -16.56
CA LEU A 94 -17.01 35.91 -17.96
C LEU A 94 -18.27 36.05 -18.81
N SER A 95 -19.29 35.22 -18.58
CA SER A 95 -20.58 35.34 -19.26
C SER A 95 -21.28 36.66 -18.92
N SER A 96 -21.25 37.09 -17.66
CA SER A 96 -21.79 38.38 -17.24
C SER A 96 -21.06 39.54 -17.92
N ALA A 97 -19.73 39.54 -17.91
CA ALA A 97 -18.91 40.57 -18.55
C ALA A 97 -19.13 40.61 -20.07
N GLN A 98 -19.31 39.46 -20.73
CA GLN A 98 -19.67 39.41 -22.15
C GLN A 98 -21.04 40.06 -22.41
N SER A 99 -22.04 39.76 -21.59
CA SER A 99 -23.38 40.38 -21.72
C SER A 99 -23.34 41.89 -21.51
N GLU A 100 -22.55 42.37 -20.54
CA GLU A 100 -22.34 43.81 -20.32
C GLU A 100 -21.64 44.47 -21.52
N LEU A 101 -20.62 43.82 -22.08
CA LEU A 101 -19.92 44.32 -23.26
C LEU A 101 -20.86 44.43 -24.46
N GLU A 102 -21.72 43.43 -24.70
CA GLU A 102 -22.73 43.47 -25.76
C GLU A 102 -23.70 44.65 -25.58
N LYS A 103 -24.18 44.90 -24.35
CA LYS A 103 -25.03 46.06 -24.04
C LYS A 103 -24.32 47.39 -24.33
N VAL A 104 -23.05 47.50 -23.98
CA VAL A 104 -22.24 48.70 -24.26
C VAL A 104 -22.07 48.90 -25.77
N ILE A 105 -21.82 47.84 -26.53
CA ILE A 105 -21.73 47.89 -28.00
C ILE A 105 -23.08 48.32 -28.60
N GLU A 106 -24.19 47.75 -28.13
CA GLU A 106 -25.52 48.12 -28.58
C GLU A 106 -25.82 49.59 -28.28
N TYR A 107 -25.54 50.06 -27.06
CA TYR A 107 -25.70 51.46 -26.67
C TYR A 107 -24.86 52.39 -27.54
N LYS A 108 -23.60 52.05 -27.81
CA LYS A 108 -22.73 52.79 -28.73
C LYS A 108 -23.35 52.89 -30.13
N ASN A 109 -23.81 51.75 -30.68
CA ASN A 109 -24.44 51.70 -31.99
C ASN A 109 -25.73 52.52 -32.05
N GLN A 110 -26.51 52.56 -30.97
CA GLN A 110 -27.72 53.39 -30.87
C GLN A 110 -27.36 54.89 -30.81
N LEU A 111 -26.32 55.28 -30.09
CA LEU A 111 -25.83 56.67 -30.05
C LEU A 111 -25.39 57.14 -31.43
N GLU A 112 -24.63 56.33 -32.17
CA GLU A 112 -24.19 56.63 -33.55
C GLU A 112 -25.36 56.78 -34.53
N LYS A 113 -26.44 56.02 -34.32
CA LYS A 113 -27.68 56.11 -35.13
C LYS A 113 -28.57 57.28 -34.71
N SER A 114 -28.49 57.73 -33.46
CA SER A 114 -29.30 58.84 -32.96
C SER A 114 -28.91 60.16 -33.65
N GLN A 115 -29.90 60.95 -34.05
CA GLN A 115 -29.71 62.24 -34.75
C GLN A 115 -28.96 63.30 -33.92
N PHE A 116 -28.62 63.02 -32.66
CA PHE A 116 -27.94 63.93 -31.76
C PHE A 116 -26.53 64.30 -32.25
N ILE A 117 -25.76 63.34 -32.81
CA ILE A 117 -24.41 63.63 -33.35
C ILE A 117 -24.50 64.36 -34.70
N LYS A 118 -25.52 64.07 -35.52
CA LYS A 118 -25.74 64.78 -36.80
C LYS A 118 -26.08 66.25 -36.63
N ASN A 119 -26.62 66.65 -35.48
CA ASN A 119 -26.99 68.03 -35.18
C ASN A 119 -25.91 68.83 -34.43
N ILE A 120 -24.91 68.19 -33.81
CA ILE A 120 -23.80 68.89 -33.13
C ILE A 120 -22.68 69.28 -34.11
N ASN A 121 -22.50 68.54 -35.21
CA ASN A 121 -21.49 68.80 -36.25
C ASN A 121 -22.00 69.68 -37.42
N ARG A 122 -23.11 70.41 -37.25
CA ARG A 122 -23.62 71.40 -38.20
C ARG A 122 -23.46 72.80 -37.62
#